data_AF-A0A378UW89-F1
#
_entry.id   AF-A0A378UW89-F1
#
_cell.length_a   1.000
_cell.length_b   1.000
_cell.length_c   1.000
_cell.angle_alpha   90.00
_cell.angle_beta   90.00
_cell.angle_gamma   90.00
#
_symmetry.space_group_name_H-M   'P 1'
#
loop_
_entity.id
_entity.type
_entity.pdbx_description
1 polymer ?
#
loop_
_entity_poly.entity_id
_entity_poly.type
_entity_poly.pdbx_seq_one_letter_code
_entity_poly.pdbx_strand_id
1 'polypeptide(L)'
;MFGMSHTKPADLTPISSCVRLVQLTLAHMPLSVFPDLSALTELIAVEALELKGLEDLSPLAGAPNVRHITVESRTLHPDAFAVLANHPTLEYLSISLRNDTLSRQPYDTLGIPHDVNHHDDKILADLAHQINDI
;
A
#
# COMPACT_ATOMS: atom_id res chain seq x y z
N MET A 1 23.00 17.16 -22.55
CA MET A 1 21.63 17.01 -23.08
C MET A 1 21.12 15.66 -22.61
N PHE A 2 20.18 15.68 -21.67
CA PHE A 2 19.31 14.61 -21.14
C PHE A 2 19.82 13.15 -21.17
N GLY A 3 20.47 12.73 -20.09
CA GLY A 3 20.53 11.32 -19.72
C GLY A 3 19.19 10.90 -19.13
N MET A 4 18.32 10.30 -19.94
CA MET A 4 17.14 9.60 -19.42
C MET A 4 17.63 8.36 -18.68
N SER A 5 17.82 8.47 -17.37
CA SER A 5 17.98 7.30 -16.51
C SER A 5 16.65 6.54 -16.47
N HIS A 6 16.41 5.69 -17.47
CA HIS A 6 15.40 4.65 -17.39
C HIS A 6 15.89 3.63 -16.35
N THR A 7 15.69 3.92 -15.06
CA THR A 7 15.74 2.88 -14.04
C THR A 7 14.57 1.95 -14.31
N LYS A 8 14.87 0.75 -14.82
CA LYS A 8 13.87 -0.28 -15.11
C LYS A 8 12.98 -0.46 -13.87
N PRO A 9 11.64 -0.52 -14.01
CA PRO A 9 10.76 -0.86 -12.90
C PRO A 9 11.22 -2.17 -12.25
N ALA A 10 11.16 -2.22 -10.93
CA ALA A 10 11.42 -3.43 -10.17
C ALA A 10 10.36 -4.48 -10.54
N ASP A 11 10.82 -5.64 -11.00
CA ASP A 11 9.94 -6.80 -11.21
C ASP A 11 9.75 -7.51 -9.88
N LEU A 12 8.57 -7.34 -9.29
CA LEU A 12 8.18 -7.93 -8.02
C LEU A 12 7.28 -9.18 -8.19
N THR A 13 7.12 -9.68 -9.41
CA THR A 13 6.34 -10.90 -9.70
C THR A 13 6.67 -12.10 -8.79
N PRO A 14 7.93 -12.32 -8.36
CA PRO A 14 8.25 -13.42 -7.44
C PRO A 14 7.51 -13.34 -6.08
N ILE A 15 7.15 -12.13 -5.62
CA ILE A 15 6.46 -11.92 -4.34
C ILE A 15 5.07 -12.59 -4.33
N SER A 16 4.40 -12.70 -5.47
CA SER A 16 3.09 -13.37 -5.58
C SER A 16 3.11 -14.83 -5.12
N SER A 17 4.28 -15.46 -5.02
CA SER A 17 4.46 -16.83 -4.50
C SER A 17 4.74 -16.91 -3.00
N CYS A 18 4.99 -15.77 -2.33
CA CYS A 18 5.33 -15.71 -0.92
C CYS A 18 4.06 -15.76 -0.05
N VAL A 19 3.28 -16.85 -0.13
CA VAL A 19 1.96 -16.98 0.53
C VAL A 19 1.97 -16.79 2.06
N ARG A 20 3.16 -16.88 2.69
CA ARG A 20 3.37 -16.63 4.13
C ARG A 20 3.87 -15.21 4.43
N LEU A 21 3.90 -14.32 3.45
CA LEU A 21 4.33 -12.94 3.64
C LEU A 21 3.28 -12.20 4.47
N VAL A 22 3.70 -11.69 5.63
CA VAL A 22 2.82 -10.99 6.57
C VAL A 22 2.85 -9.48 6.35
N GLN A 23 4.00 -8.94 5.99
CA GLN A 23 4.22 -7.50 5.77
C GLN A 23 5.06 -7.27 4.51
N LEU A 24 4.65 -6.29 3.71
CA LEU A 24 5.37 -5.84 2.53
C LEU A 24 5.72 -4.36 2.65
N THR A 25 6.99 -4.05 2.86
CA THR A 25 7.50 -2.67 2.87
C THR A 25 8.37 -2.43 1.63
N LEU A 26 7.99 -1.44 0.82
CA LEU A 26 8.70 -1.02 -0.38
C LEU A 26 8.98 0.48 -0.28
N ALA A 27 10.25 0.87 -0.43
CA ALA A 27 10.65 2.27 -0.30
C ALA A 27 11.62 2.73 -1.40
N HIS A 28 11.43 3.95 -1.90
CA HIS A 28 12.34 4.68 -2.79
C HIS A 28 12.78 3.94 -4.08
N MET A 29 11.99 2.99 -4.58
CA MET A 29 12.29 2.20 -5.77
C MET A 29 11.35 2.52 -6.94
N PRO A 30 11.78 2.29 -8.20
CA PRO A 30 10.91 2.42 -9.36
C PRO A 30 9.91 1.26 -9.39
N LEU A 31 8.64 1.54 -9.14
CA LEU A 31 7.56 0.57 -9.22
C LEU A 31 6.32 1.29 -9.71
N SER A 32 5.76 0.82 -10.83
CA SER A 32 4.54 1.44 -11.40
C SER A 32 3.25 0.78 -10.95
N VAL A 33 3.32 -0.51 -10.65
CA VAL A 33 2.19 -1.33 -10.21
C VAL A 33 2.70 -2.43 -9.28
N PHE A 34 1.91 -2.79 -8.28
CA PHE A 34 2.19 -3.95 -7.43
C PHE A 34 2.05 -5.26 -8.23
N PRO A 35 2.76 -6.33 -7.86
CA PRO A 35 2.45 -7.66 -8.40
C PRO A 35 1.07 -8.11 -7.92
N ASP A 36 0.55 -9.19 -8.47
CA ASP A 36 -0.71 -9.77 -7.99
C ASP A 36 -0.53 -10.23 -6.53
N LEU A 37 -1.34 -9.68 -5.62
CA LEU A 37 -1.31 -9.97 -4.19
C LEU A 37 -2.44 -10.92 -3.76
N SER A 38 -3.28 -11.40 -4.68
CA SER A 38 -4.46 -12.20 -4.35
C SER A 38 -4.15 -13.54 -3.67
N ALA A 39 -2.95 -14.07 -3.89
CA ALA A 39 -2.46 -15.31 -3.27
C ALA A 39 -1.82 -15.10 -1.90
N LEU A 40 -1.59 -13.85 -1.47
CA LEU A 40 -0.91 -13.53 -0.21
C LEU A 40 -1.91 -13.47 0.94
N THR A 41 -2.45 -14.63 1.28
CA THR A 41 -3.51 -14.74 2.30
C THR A 41 -3.04 -14.37 3.70
N GLU A 42 -1.74 -14.40 3.99
CA GLU A 42 -1.20 -13.98 5.29
C GLU A 42 -0.83 -12.50 5.35
N LEU A 43 -0.91 -11.76 4.23
CA LEU A 43 -0.47 -10.37 4.15
C LEU A 43 -1.46 -9.45 4.87
N ILE A 44 -1.01 -8.84 5.96
CA ILE A 44 -1.80 -7.90 6.78
C ILE A 44 -1.45 -6.44 6.47
N ALA A 45 -0.17 -6.16 6.21
CA ALA A 45 0.34 -4.80 6.15
C ALA A 45 1.13 -4.53 4.86
N VAL A 46 0.82 -3.41 4.20
CA VAL A 46 1.55 -2.90 3.04
C VAL A 46 1.98 -1.46 3.27
N GLU A 47 3.27 -1.20 3.13
CA GLU A 47 3.87 0.12 3.19
C GLU A 47 4.56 0.44 1.87
N ALA A 48 4.11 1.51 1.21
CA ALA A 48 4.64 1.98 -0.06
C ALA A 48 5.14 3.41 0.11
N LEU A 49 6.45 3.55 0.30
CA LEU A 49 7.08 4.80 0.73
C LEU A 49 7.88 5.44 -0.40
N GLU A 50 7.39 6.57 -0.91
CA GLU A 50 8.02 7.34 -1.99
C GLU A 50 8.43 6.49 -3.21
N LEU A 51 7.53 5.59 -3.65
CA LEU A 51 7.76 4.80 -4.86
C LEU A 51 7.77 5.69 -6.10
N LYS A 52 8.73 5.44 -6.99
CA LYS A 52 8.92 6.25 -8.20
C LYS A 52 8.05 5.70 -9.32
N GLY A 53 7.01 6.47 -9.66
CA GLY A 53 6.13 6.18 -10.80
C GLY A 53 4.99 5.20 -10.51
N LEU A 54 4.64 5.01 -9.23
CA LEU A 54 3.45 4.25 -8.84
C LEU A 54 2.20 4.98 -9.34
N GLU A 55 1.39 4.29 -10.13
CA GLU A 55 0.19 4.84 -10.77
C GLU A 55 -1.05 4.01 -10.47
N ASP A 56 -0.88 2.71 -10.23
CA ASP A 56 -1.99 1.76 -10.06
C ASP A 56 -1.93 1.03 -8.71
N LEU A 57 -3.01 1.17 -7.93
CA LEU A 57 -3.22 0.54 -6.64
C LEU A 57 -4.19 -0.65 -6.72
N SER A 58 -4.72 -0.99 -7.90
CA SER A 58 -5.71 -2.07 -8.09
C SER A 58 -5.29 -3.42 -7.49
N PRO A 59 -4.01 -3.85 -7.54
CA PRO A 59 -3.61 -5.10 -6.91
C PRO A 59 -3.78 -5.12 -5.38
N LEU A 60 -3.73 -3.95 -4.71
CA LEU A 60 -3.99 -3.85 -3.27
C LEU A 60 -5.45 -4.22 -2.96
N ALA A 61 -6.41 -3.83 -3.81
CA ALA A 61 -7.82 -4.18 -3.65
C ALA A 61 -8.09 -5.69 -3.78
N GLY A 62 -7.18 -6.44 -4.41
CA GLY A 62 -7.24 -7.90 -4.53
C GLY A 62 -6.62 -8.66 -3.36
N ALA A 63 -5.96 -7.98 -2.41
CA ALA A 63 -5.31 -8.63 -1.28
C ALA A 63 -6.33 -8.96 -0.18
N PRO A 64 -6.64 -10.26 0.06
CA PRO A 64 -7.87 -10.65 0.76
C PRO A 64 -7.87 -10.33 2.26
N ASN A 65 -6.70 -10.18 2.89
CA ASN A 65 -6.56 -10.01 4.34
C ASN A 65 -5.73 -8.78 4.73
N VAL A 66 -5.46 -7.87 3.78
CA VAL A 66 -4.74 -6.63 4.09
C VAL A 66 -5.63 -5.73 4.92
N ARG A 67 -5.12 -5.31 6.08
CA ARG A 67 -5.83 -4.47 7.05
C ARG A 67 -5.20 -3.08 7.16
N HIS A 68 -3.91 -2.98 6.85
CA HIS A 68 -3.13 -1.74 6.98
C HIS A 68 -2.43 -1.40 5.69
N ILE A 69 -2.74 -0.21 5.15
CA ILE A 69 -2.08 0.33 3.97
C ILE A 69 -1.52 1.71 4.29
N THR A 70 -0.23 1.90 4.05
CA THR A 70 0.40 3.23 4.05
C THR A 70 0.94 3.50 2.67
N VAL A 71 0.52 4.62 2.07
CA VAL A 71 1.02 5.09 0.78
C VAL A 71 1.56 6.50 0.92
N GLU A 72 2.85 6.66 0.66
CA GLU A 72 3.49 7.95 0.47
C GLU A 72 3.91 8.10 -0.99
N SER A 73 3.39 9.11 -1.66
CA SER A 73 3.72 9.36 -3.06
C SER A 73 3.66 10.84 -3.43
N ARG A 74 4.64 11.29 -4.21
CA ARG A 74 4.63 12.66 -4.75
C ARG A 74 3.94 12.75 -6.12
N THR A 75 3.61 11.62 -6.74
CA THR A 75 3.12 11.55 -8.13
C THR A 75 1.71 11.01 -8.25
N LEU A 76 1.25 10.20 -7.29
CA LEU A 76 -0.03 9.51 -7.37
C LEU A 76 -1.22 10.49 -7.29
N HIS A 77 -2.23 10.26 -8.12
CA HIS A 77 -3.46 11.07 -8.11
C HIS A 77 -4.43 10.56 -7.04
N PRO A 78 -5.13 11.42 -6.28
CA PRO A 78 -6.11 11.02 -5.28
C PRO A 78 -7.16 10.00 -5.76
N ASP A 79 -7.58 10.08 -7.01
CA ASP A 79 -8.58 9.15 -7.58
C ASP A 79 -8.09 7.70 -7.65
N ALA A 80 -6.77 7.45 -7.65
CA ALA A 80 -6.22 6.10 -7.68
C ALA A 80 -6.57 5.29 -6.41
N PHE A 81 -6.93 5.96 -5.32
CA PHE A 81 -7.38 5.31 -4.08
C PHE A 81 -8.83 4.82 -4.15
N ALA A 82 -9.63 5.23 -5.14
CA ALA A 82 -11.03 4.82 -5.27
C ALA A 82 -11.19 3.30 -5.37
N VAL A 83 -10.16 2.58 -5.85
CA VAL A 83 -10.13 1.11 -5.90
C VAL A 83 -10.21 0.47 -4.52
N LEU A 84 -9.82 1.19 -3.46
CA LEU A 84 -9.86 0.71 -2.07
C LEU A 84 -11.23 0.90 -1.40
N ALA A 85 -12.20 1.56 -2.06
CA ALA A 85 -13.52 1.87 -1.47
C ALA A 85 -14.29 0.64 -0.99
N ASN A 86 -14.08 -0.51 -1.65
CA ASN A 86 -14.74 -1.76 -1.33
C ASN A 86 -13.76 -2.82 -0.82
N HIS A 87 -12.61 -2.41 -0.29
CA HIS A 87 -11.60 -3.36 0.20
C HIS A 87 -12.19 -4.17 1.37
N PRO A 88 -12.17 -5.51 1.32
CA PRO A 88 -12.96 -6.35 2.22
C PRO A 88 -12.54 -6.27 3.70
N THR A 89 -11.25 -6.02 3.94
CA THR A 89 -10.63 -6.08 5.28
C THR A 89 -9.88 -4.82 5.68
N LEU A 90 -9.94 -3.74 4.89
CA LEU A 90 -9.12 -2.55 5.16
C LEU A 90 -9.63 -1.83 6.41
N GLU A 91 -8.77 -1.69 7.41
CA GLU A 91 -9.09 -1.03 8.67
C GLU A 91 -8.37 0.31 8.85
N TYR A 92 -7.18 0.42 8.26
CA TYR A 92 -6.33 1.59 8.38
C TYR A 92 -5.72 1.95 7.04
N LEU A 93 -5.87 3.22 6.67
CA LEU A 93 -5.28 3.80 5.47
C LEU A 93 -4.56 5.10 5.84
N SER A 94 -3.26 5.15 5.61
CA SER A 94 -2.45 6.37 5.70
C SER A 94 -2.04 6.82 4.29
N ILE A 95 -2.31 8.08 3.96
CA ILE A 95 -2.04 8.66 2.64
C ILE A 95 -1.25 9.95 2.82
N SER A 96 -0.05 9.95 2.28
CA SER A 96 0.82 11.12 2.22
C SER A 96 1.10 11.45 0.76
N LEU A 97 0.34 12.40 0.20
CA LEU A 97 0.57 12.91 -1.15
C LEU A 97 1.47 14.15 -1.14
N ARG A 98 1.76 14.69 -2.33
CA ARG A 98 2.59 15.89 -2.52
C ARG A 98 2.15 17.13 -1.72
N ASN A 99 0.93 17.15 -1.16
CA ASN A 99 0.47 18.14 -0.20
C ASN A 99 -0.76 17.61 0.57
N ASP A 100 -1.02 18.20 1.75
CA ASP A 100 -2.11 17.82 2.66
C ASP A 100 -3.51 17.92 2.04
N THR A 101 -3.71 18.84 1.10
CA THR A 101 -5.02 18.99 0.45
C THR A 101 -5.35 17.77 -0.39
N LEU A 102 -4.38 17.29 -1.17
CA LEU A 102 -4.53 16.08 -1.97
C LEU A 102 -4.56 14.83 -1.09
N SER A 103 -3.78 14.79 -0.01
CA SER A 103 -3.79 13.68 0.95
C SER A 103 -5.18 13.43 1.55
N ARG A 104 -6.01 14.48 1.72
CA ARG A 104 -7.34 14.37 2.32
C ARG A 104 -8.44 13.92 1.36
N GLN A 105 -8.32 14.23 0.06
CA GLN A 105 -9.37 13.93 -0.93
C GLN A 105 -9.81 12.46 -0.99
N PRO A 106 -8.90 11.47 -0.90
CA PRO A 106 -9.29 10.07 -0.87
C PRO A 106 -10.13 9.72 0.36
N TYR A 107 -9.83 10.27 1.54
CA TYR A 107 -10.58 9.98 2.77
C TYR A 107 -12.03 10.42 2.67
N ASP A 108 -12.27 11.62 2.11
CA ASP A 108 -13.62 12.13 1.87
C ASP A 108 -14.40 11.24 0.88
N THR A 109 -13.71 10.70 -0.13
CA THR A 109 -14.31 9.83 -1.16
C THR A 109 -14.61 8.43 -0.63
N LEU A 110 -13.71 7.89 0.20
CA LEU A 110 -13.80 6.55 0.77
C LEU A 110 -14.71 6.50 2.01
N GLY A 111 -15.04 7.65 2.59
CA GLY A 111 -15.84 7.73 3.81
C GLY A 111 -15.15 7.15 5.05
N ILE A 112 -13.82 7.04 5.02
CA ILE A 112 -13.01 6.50 6.11
C ILE A 112 -12.36 7.63 6.91
N PRO A 113 -12.26 7.53 8.24
CA PRO A 113 -11.65 8.55 9.07
C PRO A 113 -10.13 8.65 8.80
N HIS A 114 -9.63 9.88 8.72
CA HIS A 114 -8.19 10.16 8.70
C HIS A 114 -7.62 10.02 10.12
N ASP A 115 -7.26 8.79 10.52
CA ASP A 115 -6.56 8.53 11.76
C ASP A 115 -5.04 8.55 11.53
N VAL A 116 -4.35 9.55 12.07
CA VAL A 116 -2.89 9.73 11.97
C VAL A 116 -2.15 9.25 13.20
N ASN A 117 -2.86 8.84 14.26
CA ASN A 117 -2.29 8.70 15.60
C ASN A 117 -2.20 7.26 16.10
N HIS A 118 -2.75 6.27 15.38
CA HIS A 118 -2.79 4.86 15.82
C HIS A 118 -2.04 3.88 14.91
N HIS A 119 -1.16 4.37 14.01
CA HIS A 119 -0.48 3.54 13.01
C HIS A 119 0.30 2.37 13.62
N ASP A 120 1.18 2.66 14.58
CA ASP A 120 2.18 1.69 15.03
C ASP A 120 1.58 0.68 16.02
N ASP A 121 0.74 1.12 16.96
CA ASP A 121 0.21 0.25 18.02
C ASP A 121 -0.74 -0.83 17.48
N LYS A 122 -1.56 -0.50 16.48
CA LYS A 122 -2.48 -1.46 15.85
C LYS A 122 -1.76 -2.46 14.95
N ILE A 123 -0.83 -1.97 14.13
CA ILE A 123 -0.03 -2.84 13.24
C ILE A 123 0.78 -3.82 14.08
N LEU A 124 1.47 -3.34 15.12
CA LEU A 124 2.26 -4.21 15.99
C LEU A 124 1.39 -5.25 16.70
N ALA A 125 0.18 -4.90 17.12
CA ALA A 125 -0.75 -5.85 17.74
C ALA A 125 -1.18 -6.96 16.74
N ASP A 126 -1.57 -6.59 15.52
CA ASP A 126 -2.01 -7.55 14.51
C ASP A 126 -0.86 -8.43 13.97
N LEU A 127 0.32 -7.84 13.78
CA LEU A 127 1.53 -8.58 13.43
C LEU A 127 1.96 -9.53 14.56
N ALA A 128 1.90 -9.09 15.82
CA ALA A 128 2.24 -9.94 16.97
C ALA A 128 1.26 -11.10 17.15
N HIS A 129 -0.01 -10.94 16.78
CA HIS A 129 -0.97 -12.05 16.84
C HIS A 129 -0.62 -13.15 15.83
N GLN A 130 -0.28 -12.80 14.59
CA GLN A 130 0.12 -13.79 13.57
C GLN A 130 1.45 -14.48 13.84
N ILE A 131 2.41 -13.80 14.48
CA ILE A 131 3.71 -14.42 14.83
C ILE A 131 3.54 -15.50 15.92
N ASN A 132 2.56 -15.36 16.81
CA ASN A 132 2.32 -16.32 17.90
C ASN A 132 1.53 -17.57 17.47
N ASP A 133 0.97 -17.59 16.26
CA ASP A 133 0.22 -18.73 15.68
C ASP A 133 1.08 -19.62 14.75
N ILE A 134 2.42 -19.44 14.74
CA ILE A 134 3.40 -20.24 13.97
C ILE A 134 4.26 -21.08 14.93
#